data_AF-V9IME2-F1
#
_entry.id   AF-V9IME2-F1
#
_cell.length_a   1.000
_cell.length_b   1.000
_cell.length_c   1.000
_cell.angle_alpha   90.00
_cell.angle_beta   90.00
_cell.angle_gamma   90.00
#
_symmetry.space_group_name_H-M   'P 1'
#
loop_
_entity.id
_entity.type
_entity.pdbx_description
1 polymer ?
#
loop_
_entity_poly.entity_id
_entity_poly.type
_entity_poly.pdbx_seq_one_letter_code
_entity_poly.pdbx_strand_id
1 'polypeptide(L)'
;MSCHDLSAVLKKLLRDLPQPLLTVELIDAFYQSHGVKDHQELSYALNLLVLLLPIEHRCTLKALVKFLKLIVENQASNKMSIHNVAMIVAPSLFPPRYIHSRDRTDLCAQVNMAAICCQVTEALLINANKLWYVPNDLLNQLRRHSEEERYRKYKKKFY
;
A
#
# COMPACT_ATOMS: atom_id res chain seq x y z
N MET A 1 -3.86 -17.70 23.15
CA MET A 1 -3.65 -17.71 21.70
C MET A 1 -2.16 -17.58 21.44
N SER A 2 -1.56 -18.49 20.70
CA SER A 2 -0.15 -18.39 20.31
C SER A 2 0.04 -17.28 19.26
N CYS A 3 1.29 -16.80 19.08
CA CYS A 3 1.62 -15.88 17.98
C CYS A 3 1.33 -16.50 16.60
N HIS A 4 1.37 -17.84 16.50
CA HIS A 4 1.02 -18.59 15.30
C HIS A 4 -0.48 -18.50 14.99
N ASP A 5 -1.34 -18.56 16.01
CA ASP A 5 -2.79 -18.45 15.85
C ASP A 5 -3.19 -17.05 15.37
N LEU A 6 -2.56 -16.00 15.92
CA LEU A 6 -2.80 -14.63 15.48
C LEU A 6 -2.35 -14.41 14.02
N SER A 7 -1.19 -14.97 13.64
CA SER A 7 -0.73 -14.93 12.24
C SER A 7 -1.68 -15.67 11.31
N ALA A 8 -2.18 -16.84 11.72
CA ALA A 8 -3.13 -17.63 10.95
C ALA A 8 -4.47 -16.90 10.78
N VAL A 9 -4.99 -16.29 11.84
CA VAL A 9 -6.23 -15.49 11.81
C VAL A 9 -6.07 -14.27 10.90
N LEU A 10 -4.94 -13.55 10.98
CA LEU A 10 -4.67 -12.41 10.12
C LEU A 10 -4.62 -12.81 8.64
N LYS A 11 -3.86 -13.86 8.32
CA LYS A 11 -3.77 -14.39 6.95
C LYS A 11 -5.12 -14.86 6.42
N LYS A 12 -5.93 -15.48 7.29
CA LYS A 12 -7.29 -15.92 6.96
C LYS A 12 -8.20 -14.72 6.69
N LEU A 13 -8.20 -13.72 7.57
CA LEU A 13 -9.00 -12.49 7.42
C LEU A 13 -8.75 -11.82 6.07
N LEU A 14 -7.48 -11.65 5.68
CA LEU A 14 -7.13 -11.01 4.41
C LEU A 14 -7.50 -11.85 3.18
N ARG A 15 -7.43 -13.18 3.30
CA ARG A 15 -7.77 -14.11 2.22
C ARG A 15 -9.28 -14.27 2.04
N ASP A 16 -10.06 -14.15 3.11
CA ASP A 16 -11.51 -14.32 3.10
C ASP A 16 -12.24 -13.04 2.63
N LEU A 17 -11.51 -11.95 2.35
CA LEU A 17 -12.08 -10.77 1.69
C LEU A 17 -12.58 -11.13 0.27
N PRO A 18 -13.73 -10.59 -0.17
CA PRO A 18 -14.26 -10.86 -1.52
C PRO A 18 -13.35 -10.38 -2.64
N GLN A 19 -12.50 -9.38 -2.35
CA GLN A 19 -11.47 -8.87 -3.24
C GLN A 19 -10.18 -8.61 -2.44
N PRO A 20 -8.99 -8.60 -3.07
CA PRO A 20 -7.74 -8.36 -2.35
C PRO A 20 -7.78 -7.01 -1.65
N LEU A 21 -7.06 -6.89 -0.53
CA LEU A 21 -7.04 -5.64 0.25
C LEU A 21 -6.56 -4.44 -0.60
N LEU A 22 -5.63 -4.68 -1.53
CA LEU A 22 -5.11 -3.66 -2.46
C LEU A 22 -6.00 -3.45 -3.70
N THR A 23 -7.18 -4.06 -3.76
CA THR A 23 -8.14 -4.06 -4.90
C THR A 23 -7.59 -4.70 -6.18
N VAL A 24 -8.45 -5.22 -7.04
CA VAL A 24 -8.00 -5.87 -8.29
C VAL A 24 -7.44 -4.82 -9.26
N GLU A 25 -7.98 -3.61 -9.21
CA GLU A 25 -7.66 -2.50 -10.11
C GLU A 25 -6.30 -1.86 -9.80
N LEU A 26 -5.88 -1.87 -8.53
CA LEU A 26 -4.66 -1.17 -8.09
C LEU A 26 -3.52 -2.11 -7.69
N ILE A 27 -3.76 -3.41 -7.48
CA ILE A 27 -2.73 -4.37 -7.05
C ILE A 27 -1.53 -4.42 -8.01
N ASP A 28 -1.77 -4.35 -9.32
CA ASP A 28 -0.71 -4.27 -10.32
C ASP A 28 0.08 -2.96 -10.21
N ALA A 29 -0.59 -1.83 -9.97
CA ALA A 29 0.08 -0.55 -9.80
C ALA A 29 0.94 -0.52 -8.52
N PHE A 30 0.47 -1.14 -7.43
CA PHE A 30 1.30 -1.36 -6.24
C PHE A 30 2.50 -2.25 -6.56
N TYR A 31 2.30 -3.35 -7.28
CA TYR A 31 3.39 -4.22 -7.68
C TYR A 31 4.43 -3.47 -8.53
N GLN A 32 4.01 -2.70 -9.53
CA GLN A 32 4.89 -1.95 -10.42
C GLN A 32 5.66 -0.81 -9.73
N SER A 33 5.27 -0.40 -8.52
CA SER A 33 5.99 0.65 -7.79
C SER A 33 7.45 0.28 -7.48
N HIS A 34 7.80 -1.02 -7.49
CA HIS A 34 9.19 -1.47 -7.32
C HIS A 34 10.16 -0.89 -8.37
N GLY A 35 9.66 -0.48 -9.54
CA GLY A 35 10.46 0.16 -10.58
C GLY A 35 10.88 1.60 -10.25
N VAL A 36 10.28 2.23 -9.24
CA VAL A 36 10.61 3.59 -8.79
C VAL A 36 11.86 3.54 -7.92
N LYS A 37 12.98 4.03 -8.46
CA LYS A 37 14.30 3.95 -7.80
C LYS A 37 14.49 4.98 -6.70
N ASP A 38 13.93 6.18 -6.87
CA ASP A 38 14.03 7.22 -5.85
C ASP A 38 13.09 6.93 -4.67
N HIS A 39 13.63 6.99 -3.46
CA HIS A 39 12.87 6.64 -2.25
C HIS A 39 11.75 7.64 -1.93
N GLN A 40 11.93 8.92 -2.27
CA GLN A 40 10.90 9.94 -2.04
C GLN A 40 9.78 9.80 -3.07
N GLU A 41 10.12 9.58 -4.33
CA GLU A 41 9.16 9.29 -5.40
C GLU A 41 8.38 7.99 -5.12
N LEU A 42 9.05 6.94 -4.64
CA LEU A 42 8.38 5.69 -4.24
C LEU A 42 7.39 5.94 -3.09
N SER A 43 7.83 6.67 -2.07
CA SER A 43 6.97 7.07 -0.94
C SER A 43 5.73 7.83 -1.41
N TYR A 44 5.93 8.76 -2.35
CA TYR A 44 4.86 9.57 -2.94
C TYR A 44 3.92 8.73 -3.79
N ALA A 45 4.43 7.85 -4.65
CA ALA A 45 3.64 6.93 -5.47
C ALA A 45 2.78 6.00 -4.60
N LEU A 46 3.36 5.39 -3.56
CA LEU A 46 2.63 4.55 -2.62
C LEU A 46 1.55 5.33 -1.86
N ASN A 47 1.83 6.58 -1.46
CA ASN A 47 0.82 7.45 -0.86
C ASN A 47 -0.38 7.66 -1.81
N LEU A 48 -0.13 8.02 -3.07
CA LEU A 48 -1.20 8.23 -4.04
C LEU A 48 -2.03 6.96 -4.26
N LEU A 49 -1.37 5.81 -4.42
CA LEU A 49 -2.06 4.52 -4.56
C LEU A 49 -2.94 4.20 -3.34
N VAL A 50 -2.44 4.46 -2.12
CA VAL A 50 -3.23 4.31 -0.89
C VAL A 50 -4.41 5.26 -0.85
N LEU A 51 -4.27 6.50 -1.34
CA LEU A 51 -5.35 7.48 -1.37
C LEU A 51 -6.43 7.16 -2.41
N LEU A 52 -6.08 6.44 -3.47
CA LEU A 52 -7.00 5.94 -4.50
C LEU A 52 -7.81 4.72 -4.06
N LEU A 53 -7.36 3.99 -3.03
CA LEU A 53 -8.13 2.86 -2.48
C LEU A 53 -9.52 3.33 -1.99
N PRO A 54 -10.57 2.50 -2.17
CA PRO A 54 -11.84 2.68 -1.50
C PRO A 54 -11.65 2.87 0.02
N ILE A 55 -12.55 3.63 0.66
CA ILE A 55 -12.36 4.06 2.04
C ILE A 55 -12.24 2.87 3.01
N GLU A 56 -13.02 1.81 2.79
CA GLU A 56 -13.01 0.59 3.58
C GLU A 56 -11.67 -0.15 3.46
N HIS A 57 -11.14 -0.25 2.24
CA HIS A 57 -9.85 -0.86 1.94
C HIS A 57 -8.70 -0.09 2.57
N ARG A 58 -8.69 1.24 2.39
CA ARG A 58 -7.70 2.13 2.99
C ARG A 58 -7.73 2.09 4.51
N CYS A 59 -8.90 2.10 5.14
CA CYS A 59 -9.04 2.00 6.60
C CYS A 59 -8.50 0.66 7.13
N THR A 60 -8.84 -0.44 6.44
CA THR A 60 -8.36 -1.78 6.80
C THR A 60 -6.84 -1.88 6.64
N LEU A 61 -6.30 -1.38 5.53
CA LEU A 61 -4.84 -1.33 5.30
C LEU A 61 -4.14 -0.46 6.36
N LYS A 62 -4.72 0.67 6.76
CA LYS A 62 -4.19 1.53 7.82
C LYS A 62 -4.14 0.82 9.15
N ALA A 63 -5.20 0.11 9.54
CA ALA A 63 -5.23 -0.67 10.77
C ALA A 63 -4.18 -1.80 10.74
N LEU A 64 -4.10 -2.52 9.61
CA LEU A 64 -3.10 -3.57 9.39
C LEU A 64 -1.68 -3.03 9.51
N VAL A 65 -1.31 -2.01 8.75
CA VAL A 65 0.03 -1.43 8.75
C VAL A 65 0.41 -0.91 10.14
N LYS A 66 -0.52 -0.27 10.86
CA LYS A 66 -0.29 0.14 12.26
C LYS A 66 0.02 -1.05 13.16
N PHE A 67 -0.76 -2.11 13.08
CA PHE A 67 -0.53 -3.33 13.87
C PHE A 67 0.83 -3.97 13.55
N LEU A 68 1.18 -4.08 12.27
CA LEU A 68 2.46 -4.64 11.84
C LEU A 68 3.65 -3.80 12.33
N LYS A 69 3.51 -2.47 12.35
CA LYS A 69 4.53 -1.59 12.93
C LYS A 69 4.76 -1.85 14.41
N LEU A 70 3.72 -2.10 15.21
CA LEU A 70 3.87 -2.47 16.62
C LEU A 70 4.67 -3.77 16.79
N ILE A 71 4.48 -4.73 15.89
CA ILE A 71 5.28 -5.97 15.89
C ILE A 71 6.75 -5.66 15.62
N VAL A 72 7.05 -4.85 14.60
CA VAL A 72 8.41 -4.46 14.23
C VAL A 72 9.07 -3.62 15.32
N GLU A 73 8.33 -2.73 15.98
CA GLU A 73 8.85 -1.93 17.11
C GLU A 73 9.27 -2.81 18.30
N ASN A 74 8.64 -3.99 18.46
CA ASN A 74 9.02 -4.97 19.47
C ASN A 74 10.07 -6.01 19.00
N GLN A 75 10.78 -5.74 17.90
CA GLN A 75 11.79 -6.63 17.30
C GLN A 75 12.82 -7.15 18.32
N ALA A 76 13.22 -6.35 19.32
CA ALA A 76 14.20 -6.75 20.32
C ALA A 76 13.78 -8.02 21.09
N SER A 77 12.47 -8.15 21.35
CA SER A 77 11.87 -9.27 22.08
C SER A 77 11.40 -10.39 21.14
N ASN A 78 10.66 -10.06 20.06
CA ASN A 78 10.02 -11.06 19.20
C ASN A 78 10.88 -11.49 17.99
N LYS A 79 12.03 -10.84 17.75
CA LYS A 79 12.95 -11.07 16.62
C LYS A 79 12.34 -10.89 15.23
N MET A 80 11.19 -10.21 15.14
CA MET A 80 10.50 -9.93 13.89
C MET A 80 10.97 -8.59 13.32
N SER A 81 11.89 -8.65 12.37
CA SER A 81 12.28 -7.46 11.61
C SER A 81 11.22 -7.04 10.61
N ILE A 82 11.32 -5.81 10.12
CA ILE A 82 10.43 -5.30 9.06
C ILE A 82 10.42 -6.21 7.83
N HIS A 83 11.59 -6.75 7.45
CA HIS A 83 11.74 -7.72 6.38
C HIS A 83 11.01 -9.03 6.68
N ASN A 84 11.20 -9.60 7.90
CA ASN A 84 10.52 -10.83 8.30
C ASN A 84 9.00 -10.67 8.33
N VAL A 85 8.51 -9.51 8.80
CA VAL A 85 7.08 -9.19 8.80
C VAL A 85 6.55 -9.05 7.37
N ALA A 86 7.26 -8.33 6.51
CA ALA A 86 6.88 -8.15 5.11
C ALA A 86 6.84 -9.48 4.36
N MET A 87 7.82 -10.36 4.54
CA MET A 87 7.86 -11.69 3.91
C MET A 87 6.61 -12.53 4.26
N ILE A 88 6.11 -12.43 5.49
CA ILE A 88 4.93 -13.16 5.95
C ILE A 88 3.62 -12.57 5.40
N VAL A 89 3.56 -11.24 5.28
CA VAL A 89 2.33 -10.51 4.94
C VAL A 89 2.18 -10.29 3.43
N ALA A 90 3.29 -10.18 2.70
CA ALA A 90 3.30 -9.92 1.26
C ALA A 90 2.41 -10.88 0.47
N PRO A 91 2.41 -12.21 0.68
CA PRO A 91 1.52 -13.13 -0.05
C PRO A 91 0.02 -12.88 0.20
N SER A 92 -0.33 -12.23 1.32
CA SER A 92 -1.72 -11.88 1.65
C SER A 92 -2.13 -10.54 1.03
N LEU A 93 -1.20 -9.58 0.92
CA LEU A 93 -1.42 -8.29 0.24
C LEU A 93 -1.38 -8.42 -1.28
N PHE A 94 -0.54 -9.34 -1.76
CA PHE A 94 -0.22 -9.58 -3.15
C PHE A 94 -0.55 -11.04 -3.51
N PRO A 95 -1.83 -11.44 -3.56
CA PRO A 95 -2.14 -12.83 -3.80
C PRO A 95 -1.70 -13.25 -5.21
N PRO A 96 -0.92 -14.34 -5.35
CA PRO A 96 -0.62 -15.05 -6.59
C PRO A 96 -1.59 -14.84 -7.76
N ARG A 97 -2.87 -15.13 -7.54
CA ARG A 97 -3.92 -15.13 -8.57
C ARG A 97 -4.13 -13.78 -9.27
N TYR A 98 -3.66 -12.67 -8.70
CA TYR A 98 -3.86 -11.32 -9.23
C TYR A 98 -2.61 -10.71 -9.87
N ILE A 99 -1.43 -11.30 -9.67
CA ILE A 99 -0.14 -10.70 -10.11
C ILE A 99 0.65 -11.66 -11.01
N HIS A 100 0.27 -12.95 -11.03
CA HIS A 100 1.00 -13.95 -11.79
C HIS A 100 0.89 -13.77 -13.31
N SER A 101 2.06 -13.88 -13.96
CA SER A 101 2.16 -14.37 -15.33
C SER A 101 1.49 -15.75 -15.42
N ARG A 102 0.77 -16.02 -16.50
CA ARG A 102 -0.12 -17.19 -16.68
C ARG A 102 0.57 -18.56 -16.55
N ASP A 103 1.90 -18.59 -16.51
CA ASP A 103 2.68 -19.82 -16.41
C ASP A 103 3.13 -20.12 -14.97
N ARG A 104 2.53 -21.15 -14.37
CA ARG A 104 2.85 -21.64 -13.01
C ARG A 104 4.08 -22.54 -12.97
N THR A 105 4.71 -22.83 -14.10
CA THR A 105 5.86 -23.74 -14.18
C THR A 105 7.19 -23.03 -14.04
N ASP A 106 7.24 -21.71 -14.23
CA ASP A 106 8.45 -20.90 -14.04
C ASP A 106 8.64 -20.55 -12.56
N LEU A 107 9.48 -21.33 -11.89
CA LEU A 107 9.85 -21.12 -10.49
C LEU A 107 10.67 -19.84 -10.30
N CYS A 108 11.52 -19.48 -11.27
CA CYS A 108 12.38 -18.30 -11.18
C CYS A 108 11.53 -17.03 -11.19
N ALA A 109 10.55 -16.96 -12.10
CA ALA A 109 9.59 -15.87 -12.14
C ALA A 109 8.80 -15.76 -10.83
N GLN A 110 8.34 -16.87 -10.26
CA GLN A 110 7.60 -16.87 -9.00
C GLN A 110 8.43 -16.34 -7.82
N VAL A 111 9.69 -16.77 -7.72
CA VAL A 111 10.61 -16.28 -6.68
C VAL A 111 10.88 -14.79 -6.84
N ASN A 112 11.12 -14.33 -8.07
CA ASN A 112 11.33 -12.91 -8.34
C ASN A 112 10.09 -12.06 -7.98
N MET A 113 8.89 -12.51 -8.36
CA MET A 113 7.65 -11.84 -7.97
C MET A 113 7.48 -11.76 -6.45
N ALA A 114 7.74 -12.87 -5.74
CA ALA A 114 7.62 -12.90 -4.28
C ALA A 114 8.60 -11.92 -3.61
N ALA A 115 9.83 -11.84 -4.11
CA ALA A 115 10.83 -10.89 -3.63
C ALA A 115 10.37 -9.44 -3.85
N ILE A 116 9.82 -9.12 -5.03
CA ILE A 116 9.27 -7.79 -5.33
C ILE A 116 8.09 -7.45 -4.43
N CYS A 117 7.15 -8.39 -4.24
CA CYS A 117 6.00 -8.19 -3.35
C CYS A 117 6.45 -7.93 -1.90
N CYS A 118 7.51 -8.63 -1.44
CA CYS A 118 8.14 -8.38 -0.15
C CYS A 118 8.71 -6.97 -0.08
N GLN A 119 9.49 -6.55 -1.08
CA GLN A 119 10.09 -5.22 -1.17
C GLN A 119 9.03 -4.11 -1.12
N VAL A 120 7.95 -4.22 -1.90
CA VAL A 120 6.85 -3.25 -1.90
C VAL A 120 6.15 -3.22 -0.54
N THR A 121 5.95 -4.39 0.09
CA THR A 121 5.38 -4.48 1.44
C THR A 121 6.26 -3.80 2.49
N GLU A 122 7.58 -3.99 2.42
CA GLU A 122 8.53 -3.27 3.29
C GLU A 122 8.44 -1.77 3.07
N ALA A 123 8.41 -1.31 1.81
CA ALA A 123 8.27 0.11 1.49
C ALA A 123 6.99 0.71 2.08
N LEU A 124 5.86 -0.02 2.06
CA LEU A 124 4.62 0.39 2.72
C LEU A 124 4.80 0.53 4.25
N LEU A 125 5.46 -0.43 4.89
CA LEU A 125 5.69 -0.40 6.34
C LEU A 125 6.66 0.72 6.75
N ILE A 126 7.72 0.95 5.98
CA ILE A 126 8.70 2.02 6.20
C ILE A 126 8.01 3.39 6.07
N ASN A 127 7.19 3.56 5.02
CA ASN A 127 6.56 4.84 4.71
C ASN A 127 5.23 5.08 5.43
N ALA A 128 4.82 4.20 6.33
CA ALA A 128 3.49 4.18 6.95
C ALA A 128 2.99 5.55 7.41
N ASN A 129 3.83 6.40 7.99
CA ASN A 129 3.40 7.70 8.52
C ASN A 129 2.96 8.69 7.42
N LYS A 130 3.46 8.52 6.19
CA LYS A 130 3.21 9.41 5.05
C LYS A 130 2.05 8.94 4.16
N LEU A 131 1.60 7.69 4.26
CA LEU A 131 0.66 7.09 3.30
C LEU A 131 -0.78 7.60 3.39
N TRP A 132 -1.19 8.16 4.54
CA TRP A 132 -2.62 8.36 4.82
C TRP A 132 -3.15 9.77 4.56
N TYR A 133 -2.28 10.72 4.23
CA TYR A 133 -2.63 12.13 4.11
C TYR A 133 -2.44 12.61 2.69
N VAL A 134 -3.33 13.48 2.23
CA VAL A 134 -3.21 14.13 0.92
C VAL A 134 -1.93 14.96 0.92
N PRO A 135 -1.03 14.79 -0.07
CA PRO A 135 0.18 15.59 -0.16
C PRO A 135 -0.13 17.09 -0.22
N ASN A 136 0.68 17.90 0.48
CA ASN A 136 0.47 19.34 0.55
C ASN A 136 0.48 20.01 -0.83
N ASP A 137 1.30 19.52 -1.76
CA ASP A 137 1.38 20.09 -3.11
C ASP A 137 0.05 19.91 -3.86
N LEU A 138 -0.62 18.77 -3.69
CA LEU A 138 -1.94 18.55 -4.28
C LEU A 138 -3.00 19.45 -3.62
N LEU A 139 -2.95 19.62 -2.31
CA LEU A 139 -3.82 20.57 -1.61
C LEU A 139 -3.61 22.01 -2.10
N ASN A 140 -2.35 22.40 -2.30
CA ASN A 140 -1.98 23.72 -2.81
C ASN A 140 -2.46 23.92 -4.25
N GLN A 141 -2.34 22.90 -5.10
CA GLN A 141 -2.87 22.92 -6.47
C GLN A 141 -4.40 23.09 -6.49
N LEU A 142 -5.12 22.34 -5.65
CA LEU A 142 -6.58 22.45 -5.54
C LEU A 142 -7.02 23.84 -5.05
N ARG A 143 -6.32 24.39 -4.06
CA ARG A 143 -6.58 25.75 -3.56
C ARG A 143 -6.43 26.80 -4.66
N ARG A 144 -5.31 26.76 -5.40
CA ARG A 144 -5.07 27.68 -6.53
C ARG A 144 -6.16 27.56 -7.59
N HIS A 145 -6.54 26.35 -7.98
CA HIS A 145 -7.59 26.14 -8.99
C HIS A 145 -8.94 26.71 -8.52
N SER A 146 -9.29 26.53 -7.25
CA SER A 146 -10.53 27.07 -6.69
C SER A 146 -10.57 28.61 -6.65
N GLU A 147 -9.42 29.25 -6.39
CA GLU A 147 -9.26 30.71 -6.39
C GLU A 147 -9.39 31.28 -7.81
N GLU A 148 -8.75 30.63 -8.78
CA GLU A 148 -8.83 31.01 -10.20
C GLU A 148 -10.25 30.87 -10.75
N GLU A 149 -10.95 29.77 -10.44
CA GLU A 149 -12.35 29.58 -10.82
C GLU A 149 -13.26 30.65 -10.23
N ARG A 150 -13.04 31.00 -8.95
CA ARG A 150 -13.79 32.06 -8.27
C ARG A 150 -13.55 33.41 -8.93
N TYR A 151 -12.30 33.75 -9.24
CA TYR A 151 -11.95 34.99 -9.94
C TYR A 151 -12.59 35.05 -11.34
N ARG A 152 -12.56 33.95 -12.11
CA ARG A 152 -13.21 33.87 -13.43
C ARG A 152 -14.73 34.08 -13.35
N LYS A 153 -15.39 33.50 -12.35
CA LYS A 153 -16.84 33.72 -12.09
C LYS A 153 -17.15 35.17 -11.73
N TYR A 154 -16.34 35.80 -10.87
CA TYR A 154 -16.48 37.22 -10.57
C TYR A 154 -16.32 38.08 -11.82
N LYS A 155 -15.26 37.87 -12.61
CA LYS A 155 -15.04 38.64 -13.84
C LYS A 155 -16.21 38.50 -14.82
N LYS A 156 -16.74 37.30 -15.04
CA LYS A 156 -17.95 37.06 -15.87
C LYS A 156 -19.24 37.69 -15.35
N LYS A 157 -19.30 38.14 -14.09
CA LYS A 157 -20.48 38.79 -13.51
C LYS A 157 -20.47 40.30 -13.70
N PHE A 158 -19.31 40.87 -13.99
CA PHE A 158 -19.09 42.33 -14.11
C PHE A 158 -18.71 42.77 -15.54
N TYR A 159 -18.74 41.83 -16.49
CA TYR A 159 -18.67 42.04 -17.94
C TYR A 159 -19.77 41.19 -18.58
#